data_AF-A0A2P6WCC0-F1
#
_entry.id   AF-A0A2P6WCC0-F1
#
_cell.length_a   1.000
_cell.length_b   1.000
_cell.length_c   1.000
_cell.angle_alpha   90.00
_cell.angle_beta   90.00
_cell.angle_gamma   90.00
#
_symmetry.space_group_name_H-M   'P 1'
#
loop_
_entity.id
_entity.type
_entity.pdbx_description
1 polymer ?
#
loop_
_entity_poly.entity_id
_entity_poly.type
_entity_poly.pdbx_seq_one_letter_code
_entity_poly.pdbx_strand_id
1 'polypeptide(L)'
;MGGSSGGSFDSSDIKRLEERAKQKLSEAKSDASRHVFISFDHEDLGEVNLLRGQAKNDKADLQFDDHSVKEPFDSTNADYIKRQIREKIDRCSVTVVYLSEKTAASKWVNWEIEESIKRGKGVIGVYKGDKAPTSAPLAFQQNGCKSVKWEHAALMKAIEDASKKR
;
A
#
# COMPACT_ATOMS: atom_id res chain seq x y z
N MET A 1 36.50 47.22 -8.29
CA MET A 1 37.38 46.05 -8.03
C MET A 1 36.50 44.88 -7.60
N GLY A 2 36.03 44.09 -8.56
CA GLY A 2 35.18 42.92 -8.30
C GLY A 2 36.03 41.66 -8.27
N GLY A 3 36.13 41.01 -7.11
CA GLY A 3 36.81 39.73 -6.94
C GLY A 3 35.79 38.59 -6.93
N SER A 4 35.68 37.88 -8.06
CA SER A 4 34.94 36.63 -8.13
C SER A 4 35.85 35.50 -7.64
N SER A 5 35.72 35.09 -6.37
CA SER A 5 36.41 33.91 -5.85
C SER A 5 35.70 32.65 -6.35
N GLY A 6 36.16 32.11 -7.48
CA GLY A 6 35.79 30.77 -7.94
C GLY A 6 36.41 29.73 -7.00
N GLY A 7 35.64 29.29 -6.00
CA GLY A 7 36.02 28.17 -5.15
C GLY A 7 35.99 26.88 -5.98
N SER A 8 37.17 26.33 -6.28
CA SER A 8 37.31 24.99 -6.84
C SER A 8 36.94 23.99 -5.76
N PHE A 9 35.78 23.35 -5.89
CA PHE A 9 35.36 22.31 -4.95
C PHE A 9 36.28 21.09 -5.10
N ASP A 10 36.84 20.64 -3.97
CA ASP A 10 37.67 19.43 -3.92
C ASP A 10 36.81 18.19 -4.17
N SER A 11 37.41 17.16 -4.79
CA SER A 11 36.73 15.90 -5.12
C SER A 11 36.14 15.21 -3.87
N SER A 12 36.74 15.41 -2.70
CA SER A 12 36.23 14.86 -1.44
C SER A 12 35.00 15.61 -0.91
N ASP A 13 34.88 16.91 -1.16
CA ASP A 13 33.71 17.71 -0.76
C ASP A 13 32.47 17.33 -1.57
N ILE A 14 32.65 17.08 -2.87
CA ILE A 14 31.58 16.61 -3.76
C ILE A 14 31.06 15.24 -3.29
N LYS A 15 31.95 14.30 -2.95
CA LYS A 15 31.55 12.98 -2.43
C LYS A 15 30.79 13.07 -1.11
N ARG A 16 31.25 13.91 -0.17
CA ARG A 16 30.55 14.13 1.12
C ARG A 16 29.17 14.76 0.91
N LEU A 17 29.03 15.66 -0.06
CA LEU A 17 27.75 16.25 -0.44
C LEU A 17 26.81 15.21 -1.03
N GLU A 18 27.31 14.34 -1.92
CA GLU A 18 26.53 13.24 -2.49
C GLU A 18 26.07 12.25 -1.41
N GLU A 19 26.94 11.85 -0.48
CA GLU A 19 26.59 10.95 0.61
C GLU A 19 25.55 11.58 1.54
N ARG A 20 25.72 12.85 1.93
CA ARG A 20 24.73 13.57 2.74
C ARG A 20 23.41 13.74 2.01
N ALA A 21 23.42 13.97 0.69
CA ALA A 21 22.21 14.04 -0.10
C ALA A 21 21.50 12.68 -0.18
N LYS A 22 22.24 11.59 -0.43
CA LYS A 22 21.71 10.21 -0.43
C LYS A 22 21.14 9.83 0.95
N GLN A 23 21.82 10.20 2.02
CA GLN A 23 21.39 9.93 3.39
C GLN A 23 20.10 10.71 3.72
N LYS A 24 20.06 12.02 3.46
CA LYS A 24 18.85 12.83 3.67
C LYS A 24 17.67 12.36 2.79
N LEU A 25 17.94 11.92 1.56
CA LEU A 25 16.93 11.33 0.69
C LEU A 25 16.43 9.97 1.21
N SER A 26 17.30 9.17 1.83
CA SER A 26 16.89 7.91 2.48
C SER A 26 16.07 8.14 3.75
N GLU A 27 16.46 9.10 4.57
CA GLU A 27 15.77 9.49 5.80
C GLU A 27 14.39 10.11 5.48
N ALA A 28 14.31 10.99 4.48
CA ALA A 28 13.04 11.54 4.00
C ALA A 28 12.14 10.51 3.31
N LYS A 29 12.71 9.46 2.68
CA LYS A 29 11.93 8.33 2.15
C LYS A 29 11.36 7.44 3.25
N SER A 30 12.03 7.33 4.40
CA SER A 30 11.49 6.59 5.55
C SER A 30 10.40 7.36 6.30
N ASP A 31 10.44 8.69 6.28
CA ASP A 31 9.54 9.61 6.99
C ASP A 31 8.29 10.02 6.18
N ALA A 32 8.16 9.53 4.94
CA ALA A 32 6.93 9.68 4.18
C ALA A 32 5.91 8.63 4.65
N SER A 33 4.95 9.05 5.48
CA SER A 33 3.80 8.23 5.88
C SER A 33 3.21 7.51 4.66
N ARG A 34 3.24 6.18 4.66
CA ARG A 34 2.80 5.41 3.49
C ARG A 34 1.29 5.29 3.55
N HIS A 35 0.61 5.94 2.62
CA HIS A 35 -0.83 5.81 2.46
C HIS A 35 -1.16 4.49 1.77
N VAL A 36 -1.92 3.66 2.46
CA VAL A 36 -2.29 2.31 2.05
C VAL A 36 -3.80 2.19 2.02
N PHE A 37 -4.34 1.64 0.93
CA PHE A 37 -5.74 1.28 0.83
C PHE A 37 -5.92 -0.17 1.28
N ILE A 38 -6.81 -0.47 2.24
CA ILE A 38 -7.13 -1.85 2.62
C ILE A 38 -8.44 -2.27 1.93
N SER A 39 -8.34 -3.31 1.10
CA SER A 39 -9.47 -3.99 0.45
C SER A 39 -9.79 -5.29 1.19
N PHE A 40 -11.04 -5.45 1.63
CA PHE A 40 -11.50 -6.62 2.39
C PHE A 40 -13.02 -6.77 2.31
N ASP A 41 -13.53 -7.97 2.57
CA ASP A 41 -14.97 -8.18 2.69
C ASP A 41 -15.53 -7.60 4.00
N HIS A 42 -16.75 -7.05 3.99
CA HIS A 42 -17.36 -6.45 5.19
C HIS A 42 -17.34 -7.38 6.41
N GLU A 43 -17.53 -8.68 6.20
CA GLU A 43 -17.56 -9.65 7.29
C GLU A 43 -16.19 -9.87 7.96
N ASP A 44 -15.09 -9.39 7.35
CA ASP A 44 -13.73 -9.45 7.88
C ASP A 44 -13.34 -8.19 8.66
N LEU A 45 -14.27 -7.25 8.87
CA LEU A 45 -14.01 -5.97 9.56
C LEU A 45 -13.36 -6.14 10.94
N GLY A 46 -13.75 -7.16 11.70
CA GLY A 46 -13.17 -7.46 13.01
C GLY A 46 -11.68 -7.77 12.93
N GLU A 47 -11.29 -8.63 11.98
CA GLU A 47 -9.90 -9.01 11.75
C GLU A 47 -9.09 -7.83 11.20
N VAL A 48 -9.64 -7.08 10.25
CA VAL A 48 -8.96 -5.89 9.72
C VAL A 48 -8.78 -4.79 10.77
N ASN A 49 -9.69 -4.64 11.73
CA ASN A 49 -9.52 -3.71 12.83
C ASN A 49 -8.37 -4.11 13.77
N LEU A 50 -8.17 -5.41 14.00
CA LEU A 50 -7.00 -5.90 14.73
C LEU A 50 -5.69 -5.57 13.97
N LEU A 51 -5.69 -5.68 12.64
CA LEU A 51 -4.54 -5.32 11.80
C LEU A 51 -4.16 -3.86 11.96
N ARG A 52 -5.16 -2.99 11.92
CA ARG A 52 -4.95 -1.55 12.12
C ARG A 52 -4.44 -1.24 13.52
N GLY A 53 -4.99 -1.91 14.54
CA GLY A 53 -4.57 -1.75 15.92
C GLY A 53 -3.09 -2.10 16.11
N GLN A 54 -2.67 -3.23 15.57
CA GLN A 54 -1.27 -3.68 15.61
C GLN A 54 -0.34 -2.73 14.85
N ALA A 55 -0.70 -2.37 13.62
CA ALA A 55 0.11 -1.46 12.81
C ALA A 55 0.30 -0.09 13.50
N LYS A 56 -0.74 0.45 14.14
CA LYS A 56 -0.65 1.68 14.94
C LYS A 56 0.24 1.52 16.18
N ASN A 57 0.13 0.40 16.88
CA ASN A 57 0.91 0.15 18.10
C ASN A 57 2.41 0.01 17.80
N ASP A 58 2.75 -0.61 16.68
CA ASP A 58 4.13 -0.82 16.27
C ASP A 58 4.80 0.44 15.68
N LYS A 59 4.15 1.60 15.78
CA LYS A 59 4.57 2.87 15.17
C LYS A 59 4.85 2.76 13.66
N ALA A 60 4.16 1.84 12.97
CA ALA A 60 4.18 1.84 11.52
C ALA A 60 3.47 3.13 11.09
N ASP A 61 4.18 3.99 10.36
CA ASP A 61 3.60 5.21 9.79
C ASP A 61 2.76 4.86 8.54
N LEU A 62 1.72 4.06 8.78
CA LEU A 62 0.75 3.57 7.81
C LEU A 62 -0.57 4.31 8.01
N GLN A 63 -0.96 5.07 7.00
CA GLN A 63 -2.30 5.63 6.94
C GLN A 63 -3.19 4.68 6.15
N PHE A 64 -4.22 4.14 6.81
CA PHE A 64 -5.15 3.20 6.20
C PHE A 64 -6.41 3.89 5.74
N ASP A 65 -6.65 3.87 4.44
CA ASP A 65 -7.94 4.17 3.85
C ASP A 65 -8.65 2.86 3.51
N ASP A 66 -9.94 2.77 3.82
CA ASP A 66 -10.76 1.65 3.38
C ASP A 66 -12.19 2.09 3.09
N HIS A 67 -12.93 1.16 2.47
CA HIS A 67 -14.37 1.24 2.38
C HIS A 67 -14.95 -0.14 2.64
N SER A 68 -15.44 -0.36 3.86
CA SER A 68 -16.30 -1.50 4.15
C SER A 68 -17.69 -1.24 3.54
N VAL A 69 -17.93 -1.73 2.34
CA VAL A 69 -19.23 -1.60 1.63
C VAL A 69 -20.16 -2.74 2.04
N LYS A 70 -21.38 -2.41 2.49
CA LYS A 70 -22.44 -3.40 2.74
C LYS A 70 -23.37 -3.58 1.54
N GLU A 71 -23.38 -2.57 0.67
CA GLU A 71 -24.24 -2.49 -0.49
C GLU A 71 -23.83 -3.50 -1.57
N PRO A 72 -24.78 -4.14 -2.25
CA PRO A 72 -24.47 -5.01 -3.38
C PRO A 72 -23.72 -4.26 -4.50
N PHE A 73 -22.79 -4.95 -5.15
CA PHE A 73 -21.99 -4.40 -6.25
C PHE A 73 -22.83 -3.90 -7.43
N ASP A 74 -24.00 -4.50 -7.64
CA ASP A 74 -24.94 -4.18 -8.73
C ASP A 74 -26.10 -3.27 -8.27
N SER A 75 -25.94 -2.58 -7.13
CA SER A 75 -26.95 -1.65 -6.60
C SER A 75 -26.98 -0.31 -7.33
N THR A 76 -28.07 0.45 -7.19
CA THR A 76 -28.21 1.82 -7.73
C THR A 76 -27.16 2.79 -7.21
N ASN A 77 -26.59 2.52 -6.03
CA ASN A 77 -25.54 3.33 -5.41
C ASN A 77 -24.12 2.91 -5.83
N ALA A 78 -23.98 1.85 -6.64
CA ALA A 78 -22.67 1.27 -6.97
C ALA A 78 -21.73 2.28 -7.63
N ASP A 79 -22.22 3.13 -8.54
CA ASP A 79 -21.38 4.13 -9.20
C ASP A 79 -20.88 5.21 -8.24
N TYR A 80 -21.73 5.62 -7.29
CA TYR A 80 -21.34 6.56 -6.24
C TYR A 80 -20.25 5.95 -5.35
N ILE A 81 -20.43 4.70 -4.92
CA ILE A 81 -19.47 3.97 -4.09
C ILE A 81 -18.14 3.77 -4.83
N LYS A 82 -18.18 3.36 -6.10
CA LYS A 82 -16.98 3.23 -6.96
C LYS A 82 -16.22 4.55 -7.06
N ARG A 83 -16.91 5.69 -7.17
CA ARG A 83 -16.26 7.01 -7.19
C ARG A 83 -15.53 7.30 -5.88
N GLN A 84 -16.16 7.04 -4.73
CA GLN A 84 -15.54 7.25 -3.43
C GLN A 84 -14.33 6.34 -3.20
N ILE A 85 -14.41 5.07 -3.62
CA ILE A 85 -13.28 4.15 -3.54
C ILE A 85 -12.12 4.60 -4.44
N ARG A 86 -12.40 5.07 -5.66
CA ARG A 86 -11.37 5.62 -6.56
C ARG A 86 -10.60 6.77 -5.93
N GLU A 87 -11.30 7.71 -5.29
CA GLU A 87 -10.66 8.85 -4.62
C GLU A 87 -9.72 8.41 -3.49
N LYS A 88 -10.04 7.31 -2.79
CA LYS A 88 -9.17 6.70 -1.78
C LYS A 88 -7.96 6.03 -2.41
N ILE A 89 -8.17 5.16 -3.42
CA ILE A 89 -7.09 4.49 -4.15
C ILE A 89 -6.10 5.52 -4.74
N ASP A 90 -6.60 6.67 -5.21
CA ASP A 90 -5.76 7.74 -5.77
C ASP A 90 -4.77 8.32 -4.77
N ARG A 91 -5.15 8.41 -3.49
CA ARG A 91 -4.30 8.93 -2.40
C ARG A 91 -3.27 7.91 -1.92
N CYS A 92 -3.48 6.63 -2.20
CA CYS A 92 -2.61 5.56 -1.76
C CYS A 92 -1.50 5.25 -2.76
N SER A 93 -0.40 4.69 -2.27
CA SER A 93 0.66 4.12 -3.12
C SER A 93 0.48 2.60 -3.32
N VAL A 94 -0.11 1.93 -2.32
CA VAL A 94 -0.28 0.48 -2.28
C VAL A 94 -1.69 0.13 -1.82
N THR A 95 -2.27 -0.89 -2.45
CA THR A 95 -3.49 -1.56 -2.03
C THR A 95 -3.13 -2.89 -1.36
N VAL A 96 -3.55 -3.04 -0.10
CA VAL A 96 -3.42 -4.26 0.71
C VAL A 96 -4.76 -4.99 0.68
N VAL A 97 -4.76 -6.23 0.20
CA VAL A 97 -5.95 -7.08 0.13
C VAL A 97 -5.92 -8.06 1.29
N TYR A 98 -6.90 -8.02 2.19
CA TYR A 98 -7.05 -9.04 3.22
C TYR A 98 -7.63 -10.32 2.60
N LEU A 99 -6.77 -11.32 2.41
CA LEU A 99 -7.12 -12.58 1.79
C LEU A 99 -7.79 -13.50 2.82
N SER A 100 -9.09 -13.72 2.59
CA SER A 100 -9.95 -14.66 3.31
C SER A 100 -10.79 -15.43 2.29
N GLU A 101 -11.48 -16.47 2.74
CA GLU A 101 -12.42 -17.22 1.88
C GLU A 101 -13.53 -16.31 1.33
N LYS A 102 -13.95 -15.31 2.10
CA LYS A 102 -15.02 -14.37 1.74
C LYS A 102 -14.54 -13.36 0.70
N THR A 103 -13.36 -12.80 0.94
CA THR A 103 -12.71 -11.87 0.01
C THR A 103 -12.54 -12.52 -1.38
N ALA A 104 -12.22 -13.81 -1.45
CA ALA A 104 -12.03 -14.51 -2.72
C ALA A 104 -13.28 -14.48 -3.63
N ALA A 105 -14.49 -14.42 -3.05
CA ALA A 105 -15.75 -14.35 -3.78
C ALA A 105 -16.29 -12.92 -3.97
N SER A 106 -15.64 -11.91 -3.37
CA SER A 106 -16.16 -10.54 -3.35
C SER A 106 -15.92 -9.81 -4.68
N LYS A 107 -17.03 -9.45 -5.36
CA LYS A 107 -16.99 -8.61 -6.57
C LYS A 107 -16.38 -7.23 -6.30
N TRP A 108 -16.65 -6.66 -5.13
CA TRP A 108 -16.08 -5.38 -4.71
C TRP A 108 -14.56 -5.47 -4.63
N VAL A 109 -14.03 -6.46 -3.90
CA VAL A 109 -12.59 -6.62 -3.76
C VAL A 109 -11.92 -6.91 -5.11
N ASN A 110 -12.52 -7.76 -5.95
CA ASN A 110 -11.99 -8.02 -7.28
C ASN A 110 -11.88 -6.72 -8.12
N TRP A 111 -12.95 -5.92 -8.13
CA TRP A 111 -12.96 -4.63 -8.83
C TRP A 111 -11.94 -3.63 -8.25
N GLU A 112 -11.79 -3.57 -6.93
CA GLU A 112 -10.81 -2.70 -6.25
C GLU A 112 -9.37 -3.05 -6.64
N ILE A 113 -9.06 -4.35 -6.78
CA ILE A 113 -7.76 -4.82 -7.25
C ILE A 113 -7.50 -4.37 -8.68
N GLU A 114 -8.46 -4.59 -9.58
CA GLU A 114 -8.36 -4.18 -10.99
C GLU A 114 -8.16 -2.66 -11.12
N GLU A 115 -8.94 -1.87 -10.39
CA GLU A 115 -8.86 -0.42 -10.40
C GLU A 115 -7.52 0.07 -9.81
N SER A 116 -7.01 -0.58 -8.76
CA SER A 116 -5.70 -0.28 -8.18
C SER A 116 -4.57 -0.51 -9.19
N ILE A 117 -4.59 -1.65 -9.88
CA ILE A 117 -3.59 -2.00 -10.90
C ILE A 117 -3.68 -1.04 -12.08
N LYS A 118 -4.89 -0.73 -12.56
CA LYS A 118 -5.13 0.23 -13.64
C LYS A 118 -4.55 1.61 -13.33
N ARG A 119 -4.52 2.01 -12.06
CA ARG A 119 -3.95 3.28 -11.57
C ARG A 119 -2.46 3.21 -11.25
N GLY A 120 -1.79 2.11 -11.56
CA GLY A 120 -0.36 1.92 -11.28
C GLY A 120 -0.06 1.85 -9.79
N LYS A 121 -1.01 1.40 -8.96
CA LYS A 121 -0.79 1.20 -7.53
C LYS A 121 -0.19 -0.19 -7.31
N GLY A 122 0.72 -0.31 -6.34
CA GLY A 122 1.21 -1.61 -5.92
C GLY A 122 0.08 -2.41 -5.28
N VAL A 123 -0.02 -3.72 -5.53
CA VAL A 123 -1.02 -4.58 -4.89
C VAL A 123 -0.34 -5.72 -4.17
N ILE A 124 -0.67 -5.91 -2.89
CA ILE A 124 -0.22 -7.04 -2.07
C ILE A 124 -1.39 -7.67 -1.34
N GLY A 125 -1.30 -8.98 -1.10
CA GLY A 125 -2.23 -9.71 -0.27
C GLY A 125 -1.66 -9.89 1.13
N VAL A 126 -2.52 -9.88 2.13
CA VAL A 126 -2.18 -10.22 3.51
C VAL A 126 -3.15 -11.27 4.03
N TYR A 127 -2.67 -12.27 4.76
CA TYR A 127 -3.52 -13.31 5.34
C TYR A 127 -3.12 -13.62 6.78
N LYS A 128 -4.07 -14.13 7.55
CA LYS A 128 -3.85 -14.58 8.93
C LYS A 128 -3.62 -16.09 8.97
N GLY A 129 -2.82 -16.53 9.94
CA GLY A 129 -2.51 -17.95 10.17
C GLY A 129 -1.26 -18.43 9.44
N ASP A 130 -0.98 -19.73 9.56
CA ASP A 130 0.29 -20.31 9.08
C ASP A 130 0.26 -20.69 7.60
N LYS A 131 -0.93 -20.85 7.03
CA LYS A 131 -1.12 -21.23 5.62
C LYS A 131 -1.72 -20.07 4.85
N ALA A 132 -1.16 -19.82 3.67
CA ALA A 132 -1.78 -18.91 2.72
C ALA A 132 -3.16 -19.45 2.32
N PRO A 133 -4.16 -18.58 2.17
CA PRO A 133 -5.49 -18.98 1.76
C PRO A 133 -5.44 -19.65 0.38
N THR A 134 -6.20 -20.73 0.24
CA THR A 134 -6.21 -21.53 -0.99
C THR A 134 -6.96 -20.83 -2.11
N SER A 135 -7.89 -19.94 -1.77
CA SER A 135 -8.65 -19.10 -2.68
C SER A 135 -8.25 -17.63 -2.53
N ALA A 136 -8.16 -16.93 -3.66
CA ALA A 136 -7.91 -15.50 -3.73
C ALA A 136 -8.78 -14.91 -4.87
N PRO A 137 -9.07 -13.60 -4.85
CA PRO A 137 -9.81 -12.96 -5.93
C PRO A 137 -9.20 -13.22 -7.30
N LEU A 138 -10.02 -13.34 -8.34
CA LEU A 138 -9.56 -13.67 -9.69
C LEU A 138 -8.51 -12.66 -10.19
N ALA A 139 -8.78 -11.36 -10.03
CA ALA A 139 -7.86 -10.30 -10.40
C ALA A 139 -6.53 -10.38 -9.64
N PHE A 140 -6.54 -10.82 -8.39
CA PHE A 140 -5.32 -11.04 -7.61
C PHE A 140 -4.44 -12.12 -8.24
N GLN A 141 -5.06 -13.25 -8.61
CA GLN A 141 -4.36 -14.39 -9.20
C GLN A 141 -3.86 -14.09 -10.61
N GLN A 142 -4.72 -13.50 -11.46
CA GLN A 142 -4.40 -13.18 -12.86
C GLN A 142 -3.23 -12.19 -12.99
N ASN A 143 -3.09 -11.27 -12.04
CA ASN A 143 -2.02 -10.28 -12.05
C ASN A 143 -0.78 -10.72 -11.26
N GLY A 144 -0.74 -11.97 -10.76
CA GLY A 144 0.42 -12.51 -10.05
C GLY A 144 0.78 -11.73 -8.77
N CYS A 145 -0.23 -11.16 -8.11
CA CYS A 145 -0.03 -10.38 -6.90
C CYS A 145 0.58 -11.25 -5.79
N LYS A 146 1.49 -10.68 -5.00
CA LYS A 146 2.18 -11.40 -3.92
C LYS A 146 1.38 -11.31 -2.63
N SER A 147 1.29 -12.42 -1.90
CA SER A 147 0.71 -12.46 -0.56
C SER A 147 1.78 -12.64 0.51
N VAL A 148 1.59 -12.02 1.67
CA VAL A 148 2.44 -12.22 2.85
C VAL A 148 1.60 -12.56 4.07
N LYS A 149 2.21 -13.26 5.01
CA LYS A 149 1.60 -13.48 6.33
C LYS A 149 1.46 -12.14 7.05
N TRP A 150 0.37 -11.99 7.78
CA TRP A 150 0.14 -10.85 8.64
C TRP A 150 1.08 -10.89 9.85
N GLU A 151 2.28 -10.38 9.63
CA GLU A 151 3.30 -10.10 10.62
C GLU A 151 3.93 -8.75 10.27
N HIS A 152 4.21 -7.92 11.28
CA HIS A 152 4.64 -6.54 11.07
C HIS A 152 5.79 -6.39 10.06
N ALA A 153 6.88 -7.13 10.26
CA ALA A 153 8.06 -7.05 9.40
C ALA A 153 7.77 -7.49 7.96
N ALA A 154 6.97 -8.55 7.78
CA ALA A 154 6.59 -9.06 6.47
C ALA A 154 5.68 -8.07 5.73
N LEU A 155 4.69 -7.51 6.42
CA LEU A 155 3.76 -6.52 5.87
C LEU A 155 4.49 -5.24 5.45
N MET A 156 5.32 -4.67 6.34
CA MET A 156 6.08 -3.44 6.04
C MET A 156 7.01 -3.62 4.85
N LYS A 157 7.74 -4.74 4.80
CA LYS A 157 8.62 -5.06 3.67
C LYS A 157 7.83 -5.21 2.36
N ALA A 158 6.68 -5.89 2.40
CA ALA A 158 5.84 -6.08 1.22
C ALA A 158 5.27 -4.75 0.71
N ILE A 159 4.82 -3.87 1.61
CA ILE A 159 4.33 -2.53 1.24
C ILE A 159 5.46 -1.72 0.60
N GLU A 160 6.66 -1.75 1.18
CA GLU A 160 7.82 -1.04 0.63
C GLU A 160 8.21 -1.54 -0.76
N ASP A 161 8.26 -2.85 -0.94
CA ASP A 161 8.58 -3.48 -2.23
C ASP A 161 7.52 -3.18 -3.29
N ALA A 162 6.23 -3.16 -2.91
CA ALA A 162 5.13 -2.86 -3.81
C ALA A 162 5.07 -1.38 -4.19
N SER A 163 5.37 -0.47 -3.26
CA SER A 163 5.43 0.97 -3.50
C SER A 163 6.53 1.35 -4.50
N LYS A 164 7.63 0.58 -4.54
CA LYS A 164 8.76 0.79 -5.47
C LYS A 164 8.53 0.22 -6.88
N LYS A 165 7.62 -0.75 -7.03
CA LYS A 165 7.37 -1.48 -8.27
C LYS A 165 6.26 -0.89 -9.16
N ARG A 166 5.81 0.32 -8.82
CA ARG A 166 4.85 1.10 -9.61
C ARG A 166 5.47 1.63 -10.90
#